data_AF-A0A954WMG5-F1
#
_entry.id   AF-A0A954WMG5-F1
#
_cell.length_a   1.000
_cell.length_b   1.000
_cell.length_c   1.000
_cell.angle_alpha   90.00
_cell.angle_beta   90.00
_cell.angle_gamma   90.00
#
_symmetry.space_group_name_H-M   'P 1'
#
loop_
_entity.id
_entity.type
_entity.pdbx_description
1 polymer ?
#
loop_
_entity_poly.entity_id
_entity_poly.type
_entity_poly.pdbx_seq_one_letter_code
_entity_poly.pdbx_strand_id
1 'polypeptide(L)' 'MIDLVRPVFMAAMFERLWYSVPLIVVVSLVYAATRHEAMAPILDHAFKFGTSIVLFMLGVFVALFAVDYLFL' A
#
# COMPACT_ATOMS: atom_id res chain seq x y z
N MET A 1 0.42 22.48 23.83
CA MET A 1 -0.70 21.80 23.13
C MET A 1 -0.29 21.32 21.73
N ILE A 2 0.53 22.06 20.98
CA ILE A 2 1.01 21.69 19.64
C ILE A 2 1.96 20.48 19.65
N ASP A 3 2.76 20.30 20.72
CA ASP A 3 3.76 19.23 20.81
C ASP A 3 3.16 17.83 20.97
N LEU A 4 1.92 17.73 21.48
CA LEU A 4 1.18 16.47 21.62
C LEU A 4 0.44 16.10 20.32
N VAL A 5 0.07 17.06 19.48
CA VAL A 5 -0.72 16.82 18.27
C VAL A 5 0.09 16.07 17.21
N ARG A 6 1.38 16.39 17.07
CA ARG A 6 2.27 15.78 16.08
C ARG A 6 2.43 14.26 16.26
N PRO A 7 2.79 13.72 17.45
CA PRO A 7 2.93 12.28 17.62
C PRO A 7 1.59 11.53 17.51
N VAL A 8 0.50 12.12 18.00
CA VAL A 8 -0.85 11.51 17.90
C VAL A 8 -1.29 11.41 16.44
N PHE A 9 -1.06 12.45 15.65
CA PHE A 9 -1.38 12.45 14.23
C PHE A 9 -0.57 11.39 13.45
N MET A 10 0.72 11.26 13.74
CA MET A 10 1.58 10.23 13.11
C MET A 10 1.15 8.82 13.48
N ALA A 11 0.79 8.57 14.75
CA ALA A 11 0.27 7.29 15.20
C ALA A 11 -1.05 6.93 14.49
N ALA A 12 -1.98 7.89 14.38
CA ALA A 12 -3.25 7.68 13.68
C ALA A 12 -3.08 7.43 12.17
N MET A 13 -2.12 8.09 11.52
CA MET A 13 -1.76 7.84 10.12
C MET A 13 -1.18 6.44 9.94
N PHE A 14 -0.29 6.03 10.85
CA PHE A 14 0.32 4.69 10.81
C PHE A 14 -0.71 3.58 10.99
N GLU A 15 -1.64 3.72 11.95
CA GLU A 15 -2.73 2.76 12.14
C GLU A 15 -3.58 2.60 10.88
N ARG A 16 -3.85 3.70 10.17
CA ARG A 16 -4.61 3.67 8.92
C ARG A 16 -3.87 2.95 7.80
N LEU A 17 -2.56 3.17 7.69
CA LEU A 17 -1.72 2.49 6.70
C LEU A 17 -1.65 0.99 6.96
N TRP A 18 -1.75 0.54 8.21
CA TRP A 18 -1.74 -0.90 8.52
C TRP A 18 -2.88 -1.67 7.83
N TYR A 19 -4.03 -1.03 7.60
CA TYR A 19 -5.14 -1.64 6.86
C TYR A 19 -4.84 -1.85 5.38
N SER A 20 -3.82 -1.21 4.79
CA SER A 20 -3.47 -1.43 3.39
C SER A 20 -2.93 -2.84 3.15
N VAL A 21 -2.22 -3.43 4.11
CA VAL A 21 -1.62 -4.77 3.99
C VAL A 21 -2.69 -5.84 3.71
N PRO A 22 -3.70 -6.05 4.59
CA PRO A 22 -4.74 -7.05 4.32
C PRO A 22 -5.56 -6.71 3.08
N LEU A 23 -5.81 -5.43 2.79
CA LEU A 23 -6.54 -5.01 1.59
C LEU A 23 -5.80 -5.40 0.29
N ILE A 24 -4.50 -5.13 0.22
CA ILE A 24 -3.67 -5.48 -0.95
C ILE A 24 -3.66 -7.00 -1.14
N VAL A 25 -3.50 -7.76 -0.05
CA VAL A 25 -3.52 -9.23 -0.10
C VAL A 25 -4.85 -9.75 -0.63
N VAL A 26 -5.99 -9.30 -0.06
CA VAL A 26 -7.32 -9.77 -0.45
C VAL A 26 -7.64 -9.40 -1.90
N VAL A 27 -7.42 -8.14 -2.30
CA VAL A 27 -7.71 -7.68 -3.67
C VAL A 27 -6.85 -8.43 -4.69
N SER A 28 -5.57 -8.66 -4.39
CA SER A 28 -4.68 -9.37 -5.29
C SER A 28 -5.07 -10.83 -5.48
N LEU A 29 -5.48 -11.50 -4.40
CA LEU A 29 -5.98 -12.88 -4.43
C LEU A 29 -7.28 -12.97 -5.23
N VAL A 30 -8.25 -12.10 -4.97
CA VAL A 30 -9.54 -12.09 -5.70
C VAL A 30 -9.32 -11.82 -7.19
N TYR A 31 -8.46 -10.87 -7.54
CA TYR A 31 -8.10 -10.61 -8.93
C TYR A 31 -7.51 -11.85 -9.61
N ALA A 32 -6.55 -12.53 -8.97
CA ALA A 32 -5.92 -13.69 -9.57
C ALA A 32 -6.84 -14.92 -9.64
N ALA A 33 -7.69 -15.12 -8.62
CA ALA A 33 -8.63 -16.23 -8.52
C ALA A 33 -9.81 -16.15 -9.52
N THR A 34 -10.18 -14.94 -9.96
CA THR A 34 -11.19 -14.80 -11.03
C THR A 34 -10.64 -15.17 -12.42
N ARG A 35 -9.32 -15.15 -12.58
CA ARG A 35 -8.64 -15.42 -13.86
C ARG A 35 -8.09 -16.84 -13.98
N HIS A 36 -7.73 -17.46 -12.86
CA HIS A 36 -7.09 -18.76 -12.85
C HIS A 36 -7.79 -19.71 -11.89
N GLU A 37 -7.96 -20.97 -12.30
CA GLU A 37 -8.61 -22.00 -11.49
C GLU A 37 -7.61 -22.79 -10.64
N ALA A 38 -6.36 -22.89 -11.10
CA ALA A 38 -5.30 -23.61 -10.39
C ALA A 38 -4.61 -22.73 -9.35
N MET A 39 -4.37 -23.28 -8.15
CA MET A 39 -3.80 -22.55 -7.01
C MET A 39 -2.43 -21.92 -7.30
N ALA A 40 -1.53 -22.62 -7.99
CA ALA A 40 -0.19 -22.11 -8.26
C ALA A 40 -0.20 -20.84 -9.13
N PRO A 41 -0.91 -20.80 -10.28
CA PRO A 41 -1.10 -19.57 -11.04
C PRO A 41 -1.79 -18.43 -10.28
N ILE A 42 -2.72 -18.74 -9.36
CA ILE A 42 -3.37 -17.72 -8.53
C ILE A 42 -2.35 -17.02 -7.65
N LEU A 43 -1.52 -17.78 -6.92
CA LEU A 43 -0.53 -17.19 -6.00
C LEU A 43 0.55 -16.38 -6.75
N ASP A 44 1.03 -16.87 -7.89
CA ASP A 44 2.02 -16.15 -8.71
C ASP A 44 1.48 -14.82 -9.24
N HIS A 45 0.26 -14.82 -9.81
CA HIS A 45 -0.35 -13.60 -10.31
C HIS A 45 -0.78 -12.65 -9.18
N ALA A 46 -1.28 -13.17 -8.06
CA ALA A 46 -1.60 -12.36 -6.90
C ALA A 46 -0.35 -11.64 -6.37
N PHE A 47 0.79 -12.34 -6.28
CA PHE A 47 2.04 -11.73 -5.85
C PHE A 47 2.53 -10.65 -6.82
N LYS A 48 2.52 -10.92 -8.13
CA LYS A 48 2.90 -9.93 -9.16
C LYS A 48 2.02 -8.69 -9.13
N PHE A 49 0.70 -8.89 -8.99
CA PHE A 49 -0.28 -7.81 -8.92
C PHE A 49 -0.12 -6.99 -7.62
N GLY A 50 -0.02 -7.66 -6.47
CA GLY A 50 0.23 -7.01 -5.19
C GLY A 50 1.54 -6.22 -5.17
N THR A 51 2.60 -6.77 -5.76
CA THR A 51 3.88 -6.07 -5.92
C THR A 51 3.73 -4.80 -6.75
N SER A 52 2.96 -4.86 -7.84
CA SER A 52 2.67 -3.69 -8.68
C SER A 52 1.94 -2.59 -7.91
N ILE A 53 0.97 -2.95 -7.06
CA ILE A 53 0.27 -1.99 -6.19
C ILE A 53 1.26 -1.32 -5.22
N VAL A 54 2.08 -2.11 -4.53
CA VAL A 54 3.05 -1.57 -3.56
C VAL A 54 4.05 -0.64 -4.24
N LEU A 55 4.57 -1.02 -5.41
CA LEU A 55 5.49 -0.18 -6.18
C LEU A 55 4.84 1.12 -6.64
N PHE A 56 3.57 1.07 -7.07
CA PHE A 56 2.83 2.28 -7.43
C PHE A 56 2.65 3.21 -6.22
N MET A 57 2.22 2.68 -5.08
CA MET A 57 2.07 3.45 -3.84
C MET A 57 3.39 4.08 -3.40
N LEU A 58 4.49 3.33 -3.48
CA LEU A 58 5.84 3.84 -3.17
C LEU A 58 6.27 4.93 -4.15
N GLY A 59 5.99 4.76 -5.45
CA GLY A 59 6.30 5.76 -6.47
C GLY A 59 5.57 7.09 -6.22
N VAL A 60 4.28 7.03 -5.86
CA VAL A 60 3.51 8.22 -5.47
C VAL A 60 4.09 8.84 -4.20
N PHE A 61 4.43 8.04 -3.19
CA PHE A 61 5.06 8.54 -1.97
C PHE A 61 6.37 9.29 -2.26
N VAL A 62 7.25 8.71 -3.07
CA VAL A 62 8.52 9.33 -3.47
C VAL A 62 8.28 10.63 -4.24
N ALA A 63 7.31 10.65 -5.17
CA ALA A 63 6.97 11.85 -5.91
C ALA A 63 6.46 12.98 -4.99
N LEU A 64 5.56 12.68 -4.05
CA LEU A 64 5.05 13.65 -3.09
C LEU A 64 6.15 14.14 -2.14
N PHE A 65 7.02 13.25 -1.68
CA PHE A 65 8.16 13.60 -0.84
C PHE A 65 9.16 14.51 -1.58
N ALA A 66 9.41 14.23 -2.87
CA ALA A 66 10.28 15.07 -3.69
C ALA A 66 9.68 16.46 -3.93
N VAL A 67 8.36 16.55 -4.13
CA VAL A 67 7.65 17.83 -4.22
C VAL A 67 7.77 18.59 -2.90
N ASP A 68 7.45 17.97 -1.77
CA ASP A 68 7.59 18.59 -0.45
C ASP A 68 9.02 19.13 -0.22
N TYR A 69 10.04 18.33 -0.52
CA TYR A 69 11.44 18.72 -0.40
C TYR A 69 11.86 19.85 -1.35
N LEU A 70 11.29 19.95 -2.54
CA LEU A 70 11.63 20.97 -3.53
C LEU A 70 10.96 22.32 -3.24
N PHE A 71 9.77 22.30 -2.62
CA PHE A 71 8.97 23.49 -2.35
C PHE A 71 9.16 24.05 -0.92
N LEU A 72 9.87 23.32 -0.04
CA LEU A 72 10.33 23.77 1.29
C LEU A 72 11.78 24.28 1.23
#